data_AF-A0A6C0KZE4-F1
#
_entry.id   AF-A0A6C0KZE4-F1
#
_cell.length_a   1.000
_cell.length_b   1.000
_cell.length_c   1.000
_cell.angle_alpha   90.00
_cell.angle_beta   90.00
_cell.angle_gamma   90.00
#
_symmetry.space_group_name_H-M   'P 1'
#
loop_
_entity.id
_entity.type
_entity.pdbx_description
1 polymer ?
#
loop_
_entity_poly.entity_id
_entity_poly.type
_entity_poly.pdbx_seq_one_letter_code
_entity_poly.pdbx_strand_id
1 'polypeptide(L)'
;MGDSVVENEEPFGELYCLKTDDFTPEEQLEIEKMNTWNQKIVRKMSTLHCEFTTPSHILPNGINVVQKKHINLFNPGIFELGKGISKFILNTYLVKRRVKVDETNGEKILTYNSPVNVFLDKIDKQFVSILNNSSIESIKSILNHPHFTGCKSVQDIQNRIPTVKDLNKRFITIK
;
A
#
# COMPACT_ATOMS: atom_id res chain seq x y z
N MET A 1 33.96 0.56 16.75
CA MET A 1 32.91 -0.44 17.00
C MET A 1 31.69 0.07 16.28
N GLY A 2 31.19 -0.67 15.29
CA GLY A 2 30.00 -0.26 14.55
C GLY A 2 28.78 -0.62 15.39
N ASP A 3 27.97 0.38 15.73
CA ASP A 3 26.71 0.17 16.44
C ASP A 3 25.79 -0.67 15.54
N SER A 4 25.58 -1.92 15.91
CA SER A 4 24.55 -2.77 15.33
C SER A 4 23.21 -2.35 15.95
N VAL A 5 22.35 -1.79 15.11
CA VAL A 5 20.99 -1.36 15.47
C VAL A 5 20.03 -2.25 14.71
N VAL A 6 19.17 -2.97 15.43
CA VAL A 6 18.07 -3.76 14.83
C VAL A 6 16.81 -2.90 14.74
N GLU A 7 16.29 -2.71 13.52
CA GLU A 7 14.98 -2.09 13.30
C GLU A 7 13.89 -3.18 13.26
N ASN A 8 12.92 -3.09 14.18
CA ASN A 8 11.71 -3.93 14.16
C ASN A 8 10.50 -3.15 13.60
N GLU A 9 9.69 -3.80 12.76
CA GLU A 9 8.49 -3.21 12.14
C GLU A 9 7.20 -3.93 12.62
N GLU A 10 6.15 -3.18 12.96
CA GLU A 10 4.81 -3.75 13.24
C GLU A 10 4.14 -4.20 11.91
N PRO A 11 3.39 -5.32 11.90
CA PRO A 11 2.86 -5.90 10.66
C PRO A 11 1.77 -5.03 10.00
N PHE A 12 1.01 -4.27 10.79
CA PHE A 12 0.01 -3.32 10.30
C PHE A 12 0.04 -2.05 11.16
N GLY A 13 0.58 -0.97 10.60
CA GLY A 13 0.41 0.37 11.15
C GLY A 13 -0.90 1.01 10.71
N GLU A 14 -1.13 2.26 11.11
CA GLU A 14 -2.33 2.99 10.68
C GLU A 14 -2.30 3.29 9.17
N LEU A 15 -3.41 3.04 8.48
CA LEU A 15 -3.56 3.22 7.04
C LEU A 15 -4.19 4.58 6.69
N TYR A 16 -3.57 5.26 5.75
CA TYR A 16 -4.01 6.54 5.23
C TYR A 16 -4.00 6.53 3.70
N CYS A 17 -4.81 7.39 3.09
CA CYS A 17 -4.78 7.66 1.67
C CYS A 17 -4.55 9.14 1.41
N LEU A 18 -3.62 9.47 0.52
CA LEU A 18 -3.46 10.81 -0.02
C LEU A 18 -4.63 11.09 -0.98
N LYS A 19 -5.44 12.12 -0.68
CA LYS A 19 -6.44 12.62 -1.63
C LYS A 19 -5.80 13.66 -2.54
N THR A 20 -6.00 13.55 -3.84
CA THR A 20 -5.38 14.44 -4.81
C THR A 20 -6.28 15.59 -5.24
N ASP A 21 -7.46 15.68 -4.63
CA ASP A 21 -8.54 16.57 -5.06
C ASP A 21 -8.33 18.01 -4.55
N ASP A 22 -7.27 18.25 -3.76
CA ASP A 22 -7.01 19.51 -3.03
C ASP A 22 -5.77 20.29 -3.55
N PHE A 23 -5.13 19.89 -4.65
CA PHE A 23 -3.93 20.57 -5.14
C PHE A 23 -4.24 21.84 -5.95
N THR A 24 -3.45 22.88 -5.72
CA THR A 24 -3.52 24.14 -6.47
C THR A 24 -3.14 23.93 -7.95
N PRO A 25 -3.59 24.80 -8.87
CA PRO A 25 -3.24 24.69 -10.30
C PRO A 25 -1.74 24.72 -10.61
N GLU A 26 -0.93 25.34 -9.74
CA GLU A 26 0.52 25.42 -9.89
C GLU A 26 1.21 24.11 -9.45
N GLU A 27 0.69 23.45 -8.40
CA GLU A 27 1.11 22.11 -7.99
C GLU A 27 0.73 21.05 -9.04
N GLN A 28 -0.34 21.29 -9.81
CA GLN A 28 -0.83 20.38 -10.85
C GLN A 28 0.17 20.17 -12.00
N LEU A 29 1.04 21.15 -12.32
CA LEU A 29 1.98 21.07 -13.46
C LEU A 29 3.18 20.12 -13.20
N GLU A 30 3.75 20.12 -11.99
CA GLU A 30 4.77 19.15 -11.59
C GLU A 30 4.14 17.75 -11.35
N ILE A 31 2.88 17.73 -10.88
CA ILE A 31 2.06 16.52 -10.80
C ILE A 31 1.81 15.91 -12.20
N GLU A 32 1.69 16.70 -13.28
CA GLU A 32 1.46 16.19 -14.65
C GLU A 32 2.61 15.32 -15.20
N LYS A 33 3.87 15.62 -14.85
CA LYS A 33 5.01 14.77 -15.24
C LYS A 33 5.04 13.47 -14.43
N MET A 34 4.83 13.56 -13.12
CA MET A 34 4.62 12.39 -12.25
C MET A 34 3.39 11.57 -12.68
N ASN A 35 2.36 12.21 -13.23
CA ASN A 35 1.13 11.57 -13.68
C ASN A 35 1.38 10.56 -14.79
N THR A 36 2.32 10.81 -15.71
CA THR A 36 2.58 9.84 -16.79
C THR A 36 3.16 8.53 -16.24
N TRP A 37 4.05 8.60 -15.24
CA TRP A 37 4.60 7.42 -14.59
C TRP A 37 3.58 6.73 -13.69
N ASN A 38 2.88 7.50 -12.84
CA ASN A 38 1.80 7.02 -11.99
C ASN A 38 0.69 6.33 -12.80
N GLN A 39 0.32 6.88 -13.95
CA GLN A 39 -0.64 6.27 -14.87
C GLN A 39 -0.15 4.94 -15.43
N LYS A 40 1.16 4.81 -15.75
CA LYS A 40 1.74 3.53 -16.18
C LYS A 40 1.68 2.49 -15.05
N ILE A 41 1.99 2.89 -13.82
CA ILE A 41 1.88 2.00 -12.65
C ILE A 41 0.43 1.59 -12.43
N VAL A 42 -0.51 2.55 -12.36
CA VAL A 42 -1.94 2.28 -12.21
C VAL A 42 -2.44 1.35 -13.32
N ARG A 43 -2.03 1.58 -14.57
CA ARG A 43 -2.40 0.71 -15.69
C ARG A 43 -1.87 -0.71 -15.49
N LYS A 44 -0.62 -0.88 -15.08
CA LYS A 44 -0.07 -2.22 -14.81
C LYS A 44 -0.75 -2.88 -13.62
N MET A 45 -0.91 -2.19 -12.50
CA MET A 45 -1.61 -2.70 -11.32
C MET A 45 -3.06 -3.08 -11.61
N SER A 46 -3.74 -2.32 -12.47
CA SER A 46 -5.15 -2.59 -12.80
C SER A 46 -5.37 -3.93 -13.49
N THR A 47 -4.31 -4.50 -14.09
CA THR A 47 -4.32 -5.84 -14.72
C THR A 47 -3.93 -6.97 -13.78
N LEU A 48 -3.57 -6.65 -12.52
CA LEU A 48 -3.46 -7.66 -11.47
C LEU A 48 -4.85 -8.19 -11.15
N HIS A 49 -4.89 -9.42 -10.68
CA HIS A 49 -6.14 -10.02 -10.27
C HIS A 49 -6.13 -10.32 -8.79
N CYS A 50 -7.29 -10.18 -8.17
CA CYS A 50 -7.52 -10.61 -6.81
C CYS A 50 -8.33 -11.91 -6.78
N GLU A 51 -8.01 -12.74 -5.79
CA GLU A 51 -8.75 -13.94 -5.42
C GLU A 51 -9.15 -13.80 -3.95
N PHE A 52 -10.40 -14.14 -3.65
CA PHE A 52 -10.94 -14.09 -2.29
C PHE A 52 -10.96 -15.49 -1.70
N THR A 53 -10.00 -15.76 -0.82
CA THR A 53 -9.80 -17.06 -0.17
C THR A 53 -10.23 -17.00 1.30
N THR A 54 -10.08 -18.12 2.01
CA THR A 54 -10.31 -18.15 3.45
C THR A 54 -9.29 -17.27 4.19
N PRO A 55 -9.73 -16.41 5.14
CA PRO A 55 -8.84 -15.68 6.02
C PRO A 55 -7.77 -16.58 6.67
N SER A 56 -6.55 -16.09 6.74
CA SER A 56 -5.40 -16.79 7.33
C SER A 56 -4.49 -15.81 8.07
N HIS A 57 -3.49 -16.34 8.78
CA HIS A 57 -2.50 -15.50 9.45
C HIS A 57 -1.68 -14.62 8.47
N ILE A 58 -1.49 -15.08 7.23
CA ILE A 58 -0.76 -14.33 6.18
C ILE A 58 -1.69 -13.37 5.44
N LEU A 59 -2.94 -13.79 5.21
CA LEU A 59 -3.98 -12.99 4.57
C LEU A 59 -5.20 -12.84 5.49
N PRO A 60 -5.16 -11.91 6.47
CA PRO A 60 -6.24 -11.71 7.44
C PRO A 60 -7.64 -11.48 6.85
N ASN A 61 -7.72 -10.91 5.65
CA ASN A 61 -8.99 -10.69 4.95
C ASN A 61 -9.20 -11.71 3.81
N GLY A 62 -8.28 -12.66 3.63
CA GLY A 62 -8.33 -13.64 2.53
C GLY A 62 -8.12 -13.02 1.14
N ILE A 63 -7.61 -11.79 1.04
CA ILE A 63 -7.48 -11.11 -0.25
C ILE A 63 -6.10 -11.40 -0.82
N ASN A 64 -6.02 -12.35 -1.75
CA ASN A 64 -4.80 -12.68 -2.47
C ASN A 64 -4.70 -11.87 -3.76
N VAL A 65 -3.48 -11.53 -4.18
CA VAL A 65 -3.21 -10.79 -5.43
C VAL A 65 -2.18 -11.53 -6.26
N VAL A 66 -2.50 -11.75 -7.53
CA VAL A 66 -1.71 -12.55 -8.48
C VAL A 66 -1.56 -11.84 -9.83
N GLN A 67 -0.47 -12.13 -10.53
CA GLN A 67 -0.25 -11.64 -11.89
C GLN A 67 -0.94 -12.56 -12.91
N LYS A 68 -1.44 -11.99 -14.03
CA LYS A 68 -2.17 -12.69 -15.09
C LYS A 68 -1.49 -13.98 -15.60
N LYS A 69 -0.16 -13.98 -15.68
CA LYS A 69 0.63 -15.15 -16.13
C LYS A 69 0.55 -16.37 -15.20
N HIS A 70 0.00 -16.21 -13.99
CA HIS A 70 -0.17 -17.26 -12.99
C HIS A 70 -1.63 -17.68 -12.78
N ILE A 71 -2.53 -17.25 -13.67
CA ILE A 71 -3.97 -17.46 -13.53
C ILE A 71 -4.45 -18.49 -14.53
N ASN A 72 -5.24 -19.45 -14.05
CA ASN A 72 -6.12 -20.23 -14.91
C ASN A 72 -7.34 -19.36 -15.25
N LEU A 73 -7.43 -18.86 -16.49
CA LEU A 73 -8.47 -17.92 -16.96
C LEU A 73 -9.90 -18.43 -16.81
N PHE A 74 -10.08 -19.71 -16.50
CA PHE A 74 -11.38 -20.35 -16.27
C PHE A 74 -11.81 -20.39 -14.80
N ASN A 75 -11.03 -19.82 -13.87
CA ASN A 75 -11.43 -19.79 -12.46
C ASN A 75 -12.42 -18.64 -12.20
N PRO A 76 -13.70 -18.91 -11.87
CA PRO A 76 -14.72 -17.89 -11.66
C PRO A 76 -14.51 -17.02 -10.40
N GLY A 77 -13.53 -17.35 -9.55
CA GLY A 77 -13.19 -16.61 -8.33
C GLY A 77 -12.11 -15.54 -8.47
N ILE A 78 -11.65 -15.27 -9.70
CA ILE A 78 -10.52 -14.36 -9.95
C ILE A 78 -11.01 -13.13 -10.70
N PHE A 79 -10.79 -11.95 -10.11
CA PHE A 79 -11.31 -10.67 -10.62
C PHE A 79 -10.18 -9.68 -10.86
N GLU A 80 -10.26 -8.88 -11.92
CA GLU A 80 -9.31 -7.77 -12.11
C GLU A 80 -9.45 -6.75 -10.96
N LEU A 81 -8.31 -6.28 -10.46
CA LEU A 81 -8.25 -5.30 -9.38
C LEU A 81 -8.79 -3.93 -9.82
N GLY A 82 -8.60 -3.59 -11.10
CA GLY A 82 -9.16 -2.39 -11.71
C GLY A 82 -8.47 -1.09 -11.31
N LYS A 83 -8.83 0.00 -12.01
CA LYS A 83 -8.15 1.30 -11.87
C LYS A 83 -8.41 1.97 -10.51
N GLY A 84 -9.61 1.85 -9.95
CA GLY A 84 -9.98 2.50 -8.70
C GLY A 84 -9.13 2.03 -7.53
N ILE A 85 -9.05 0.71 -7.33
CA ILE A 85 -8.22 0.11 -6.28
C ILE A 85 -6.73 0.38 -6.56
N SER A 86 -6.30 0.33 -7.82
CA SER A 86 -4.91 0.64 -8.21
C SER A 86 -4.50 2.08 -7.84
N LYS A 87 -5.36 3.06 -8.09
CA LYS A 87 -5.12 4.46 -7.68
C LYS A 87 -5.05 4.58 -6.16
N PHE A 88 -5.96 3.92 -5.45
CA PHE A 88 -5.95 3.90 -4.00
C PHE A 88 -4.64 3.33 -3.45
N ILE A 89 -4.20 2.16 -3.91
CA ILE A 89 -2.92 1.54 -3.51
C ILE A 89 -1.76 2.50 -3.73
N LEU A 90 -1.71 3.14 -4.92
CA LEU A 90 -0.63 4.07 -5.24
C LEU A 90 -0.60 5.27 -4.28
N ASN A 91 -1.76 5.69 -3.79
CA ASN A 91 -1.91 6.83 -2.88
C ASN A 91 -1.91 6.41 -1.38
N THR A 92 -1.70 5.13 -1.09
CA THR A 92 -1.82 4.59 0.28
C THR A 92 -0.49 4.68 1.03
N TYR A 93 -0.59 5.08 2.29
CA TYR A 93 0.52 5.16 3.23
C TYR A 93 0.19 4.34 4.48
N LEU A 94 1.16 3.60 4.98
CA LEU A 94 1.11 2.94 6.29
C LEU A 94 2.06 3.68 7.25
N VAL A 95 1.61 3.93 8.47
CA VAL A 95 2.49 4.46 9.51
C VAL A 95 3.43 3.35 9.97
N LYS A 96 4.70 3.47 9.63
CA LYS A 96 5.74 2.58 10.17
C LYS A 96 6.21 3.12 11.51
N ARG A 97 6.14 2.29 12.53
CA ARG A 97 6.80 2.52 13.82
C ARG A 97 8.21 1.93 13.73
N ARG A 98 9.23 2.79 13.79
CA ARG A 98 10.62 2.34 13.88
C ARG A 98 11.08 2.44 15.32
N VAL A 99 11.56 1.34 15.86
CA VAL A 99 12.15 1.26 17.20
C VAL A 99 13.63 0.97 17.04
N LYS A 100 14.48 1.86 17.53
CA LYS A 100 15.91 1.57 17.71
C LYS A 100 16.12 0.98 19.10
N VAL A 101 16.71 -0.19 19.16
CA VAL A 101 17.10 -0.87 20.39
C VAL A 101 18.61 -0.82 20.52
N ASP A 102 19.11 -0.44 21.69
CA ASP A 102 20.52 -0.58 22.05
C ASP A 102 20.81 -2.06 22.27
N GLU A 103 21.74 -2.64 21.51
CA GLU A 103 22.11 -4.05 21.65
C GLU A 103 22.91 -4.34 22.92
N THR A 104 23.49 -3.33 23.58
CA THR A 104 24.30 -3.54 24.78
C THR A 104 23.47 -3.72 26.05
N ASN A 105 22.28 -3.12 26.12
CA ASN A 105 21.40 -3.21 27.29
C ASN A 105 19.94 -3.59 26.95
N GLY A 106 19.60 -3.73 25.67
CA GLY A 106 18.24 -4.03 25.21
C GLY A 106 17.26 -2.86 25.28
N GLU A 107 17.74 -1.65 25.58
CA GLU A 107 16.91 -0.48 25.83
C GLU A 107 16.41 0.15 24.51
N LYS A 108 15.14 0.55 24.48
CA LYS A 108 14.54 1.20 23.31
C LYS A 108 14.91 2.70 23.31
N ILE A 109 15.91 3.08 22.52
CA ILE A 109 16.51 4.42 22.53
C ILE A 109 15.67 5.45 21.76
N LEU A 110 15.03 5.05 20.66
CA LEU A 110 14.31 5.99 19.79
C LEU A 110 13.13 5.31 19.10
N THR A 111 11.94 5.89 19.26
CA THR A 111 10.75 5.49 18.50
C THR A 111 10.26 6.67 17.67
N TYR A 112 10.12 6.49 16.36
CA TYR A 112 9.46 7.48 15.50
C TYR A 112 8.48 6.82 14.54
N ASN A 113 7.39 7.53 14.28
CA ASN A 113 6.32 7.11 13.39
C ASN A 113 6.42 7.91 12.10
N SER A 114 6.64 7.25 10.96
CA SER A 114 6.62 7.90 9.66
C SER A 114 5.57 7.28 8.73
N PRO A 115 4.76 8.10 8.03
CA PRO A 115 3.92 7.57 6.95
C PRO A 115 4.83 7.15 5.79
N VAL A 116 4.75 5.88 5.39
CA VAL A 116 5.50 5.34 4.26
C VAL A 116 4.52 4.79 3.23
N ASN A 117 4.70 5.18 1.97
CA ASN A 117 4.00 4.54 0.88
C ASN A 117 4.64 3.17 0.63
N VAL A 118 4.09 2.13 1.26
CA VAL A 118 4.70 0.79 1.25
C VAL A 118 4.78 0.18 -0.14
N PHE A 119 3.87 0.55 -1.04
CA PHE A 119 3.94 0.11 -2.42
C PHE A 119 5.13 0.74 -3.14
N LEU A 120 5.24 2.08 -3.13
CA LEU A 120 6.34 2.81 -3.77
C LEU A 120 7.71 2.48 -3.16
N ASP A 121 7.77 2.19 -1.86
CA ASP A 121 9.00 1.77 -1.16
C ASP A 121 9.58 0.46 -1.70
N LYS A 122 8.72 -0.43 -2.23
CA LYS A 122 9.11 -1.77 -2.71
C LYS A 122 9.23 -1.91 -4.22
N ILE A 123 8.90 -0.87 -4.99
CA ILE A 123 9.14 -0.88 -6.43
C ILE A 123 10.65 -0.89 -6.68
N ASP A 124 11.06 -1.65 -7.68
CA ASP A 124 12.44 -1.63 -8.15
C ASP A 124 12.81 -0.22 -8.67
N LYS A 125 13.68 0.46 -7.92
CA LYS A 125 14.22 1.78 -8.26
C LYS A 125 15.16 1.73 -9.47
N GLN A 126 15.58 0.54 -9.91
CA GLN A 126 16.35 0.32 -11.15
C GLN A 126 15.43 0.14 -12.37
N PHE A 127 14.10 0.23 -12.18
CA PHE A 127 13.09 0.29 -13.23
C PHE A 127 12.99 -0.94 -14.15
N VAL A 128 13.56 -2.10 -13.78
CA VAL A 128 13.57 -3.30 -14.64
C VAL A 128 12.20 -3.97 -14.69
N SER A 129 11.48 -3.98 -13.57
CA SER A 129 10.07 -4.39 -13.56
C SER A 129 9.25 -3.53 -12.59
N ILE A 130 8.25 -2.81 -13.13
CA ILE A 130 7.33 -1.96 -12.35
C ILE A 130 6.58 -2.77 -11.28
N LEU A 131 6.35 -4.07 -11.52
CA LEU A 131 5.65 -4.98 -10.59
C LEU A 131 6.53 -6.20 -10.29
N ASN A 132 7.32 -6.11 -9.22
CA ASN A 132 8.09 -7.22 -8.66
C ASN A 132 7.30 -7.94 -7.54
N ASN A 133 7.79 -9.07 -7.04
CA ASN A 133 7.10 -9.82 -5.98
C ASN A 133 6.89 -8.98 -4.70
N SER A 134 7.88 -8.17 -4.31
CA SER A 134 7.78 -7.30 -3.13
C SER A 134 6.66 -6.26 -3.23
N SER A 135 6.43 -5.71 -4.42
CA SER A 135 5.34 -4.77 -4.69
C SER A 135 3.98 -5.48 -4.61
N ILE A 136 3.88 -6.74 -5.06
CA ILE A 136 2.66 -7.55 -4.91
C ILE A 136 2.37 -7.84 -3.43
N GLU A 137 3.37 -8.19 -2.64
CA GLU A 137 3.20 -8.38 -1.19
C GLU A 137 2.77 -7.09 -0.49
N SER A 138 3.25 -5.94 -0.96
CA SER A 138 2.79 -4.64 -0.43
C SER A 138 1.33 -4.38 -0.74
N ILE A 139 0.86 -4.73 -1.94
CA ILE A 139 -0.57 -4.67 -2.29
C ILE A 139 -1.38 -5.59 -1.40
N LYS A 140 -0.93 -6.84 -1.17
CA LYS A 140 -1.60 -7.78 -0.27
C LYS A 140 -1.68 -7.22 1.15
N SER A 141 -0.60 -6.64 1.66
CA SER A 141 -0.58 -5.99 2.98
C SER A 141 -1.63 -4.87 3.08
N ILE A 142 -1.73 -4.00 2.07
CA ILE A 142 -2.73 -2.93 2.03
C ILE A 142 -4.16 -3.51 2.03
N LEU A 143 -4.44 -4.49 1.17
CA LEU A 143 -5.79 -5.07 1.05
C LEU A 143 -6.17 -5.95 2.25
N ASN A 144 -5.19 -6.49 2.98
CA ASN A 144 -5.43 -7.26 4.20
C ASN A 144 -5.37 -6.40 5.48
N HIS A 145 -5.30 -5.07 5.35
CA HIS A 145 -5.43 -4.16 6.47
C HIS A 145 -6.83 -4.25 7.11
N PRO A 146 -6.99 -4.07 8.45
CA PRO A 146 -8.29 -4.10 9.14
C PRO A 146 -9.39 -3.20 8.57
N HIS A 147 -9.02 -2.16 7.80
CA HIS A 147 -9.99 -1.33 7.09
C HIS A 147 -10.85 -2.15 6.12
N PHE A 148 -10.34 -3.24 5.55
CA PHE A 148 -11.01 -4.08 4.57
C PHE A 148 -11.57 -5.40 5.14
N THR A 149 -11.68 -5.50 6.47
CA THR A 149 -12.28 -6.67 7.11
C THR A 149 -13.69 -6.91 6.59
N GLY A 150 -13.94 -8.15 6.15
CA GLY A 150 -15.23 -8.59 5.62
C GLY A 150 -15.44 -8.36 4.12
N CYS A 151 -14.51 -7.72 3.40
CA CYS A 151 -14.58 -7.60 1.94
C CYS A 151 -14.46 -8.97 1.28
N LYS A 152 -15.42 -9.33 0.41
CA LYS A 152 -15.46 -10.61 -0.33
C LYS A 152 -15.48 -10.43 -1.85
N SER A 153 -15.41 -9.19 -2.31
CA SER A 153 -15.44 -8.83 -3.73
C SER A 153 -14.65 -7.55 -3.99
N VAL A 154 -14.30 -7.33 -5.25
CA VAL A 154 -13.71 -6.05 -5.73
C VAL A 154 -14.62 -4.88 -5.40
N GLN A 155 -15.94 -5.07 -5.51
CA GLN A 155 -16.92 -4.04 -5.19
C GLN A 155 -16.90 -3.66 -3.71
N ASP A 156 -16.75 -4.63 -2.81
CA ASP A 156 -16.64 -4.34 -1.37
C ASP A 156 -15.41 -3.49 -1.06
N ILE A 157 -14.27 -3.81 -1.68
CA ILE A 157 -13.04 -3.02 -1.53
C ILE A 157 -13.28 -1.59 -2.02
N GLN A 158 -13.87 -1.42 -3.20
CA GLN A 158 -14.17 -0.10 -3.76
C GLN A 158 -15.09 0.72 -2.84
N ASN A 159 -16.11 0.09 -2.28
CA ASN A 159 -17.04 0.73 -1.35
C ASN A 159 -16.38 1.11 -0.03
N ARG A 160 -15.30 0.41 0.36
CA ARG A 160 -14.58 0.65 1.61
C ARG A 160 -13.52 1.73 1.52
N ILE A 161 -12.91 1.93 0.34
CA ILE A 161 -11.87 2.95 0.09
C ILE A 161 -12.24 4.34 0.64
N PRO A 162 -13.45 4.90 0.42
CA PRO A 162 -13.81 6.23 0.91
C PRO A 162 -13.78 6.37 2.44
N THR A 163 -13.82 5.27 3.18
CA THR A 163 -13.80 5.25 4.65
C THR A 163 -12.39 5.28 5.25
N VAL A 164 -11.35 5.12 4.42
CA VAL A 164 -9.95 5.20 4.85
C VAL A 164 -9.60 6.67 5.16
N LYS A 165 -8.83 6.88 6.23
CA LYS A 165 -8.46 8.22 6.70
C LYS A 165 -7.65 8.98 5.64
N ASP A 166 -7.90 10.28 5.54
CA ASP A 166 -7.23 11.18 4.62
C ASP A 166 -5.88 11.63 5.20
N LEU A 167 -4.79 11.36 4.49
CA LEU A 167 -3.44 11.73 4.91
C LEU A 167 -3.27 13.25 4.95
N ASN A 168 -3.90 14.01 4.04
CA ASN A 168 -3.75 15.46 3.95
C ASN A 168 -4.27 16.17 5.20
N LYS A 169 -5.35 15.62 5.79
CA LYS A 169 -5.93 16.17 7.02
C LYS A 169 -4.99 16.13 8.22
N ARG A 170 -3.90 15.36 8.17
CA ARG A 170 -2.87 15.36 9.23
C ARG A 170 -1.97 16.61 9.19
N PHE A 171 -1.86 17.26 8.05
CA PHE A 171 -0.98 18.41 7.84
C PHE A 171 -1.74 19.74 7.90
N ILE A 172 -3.07 19.70 7.98
CA ILE A 172 -3.88 20.89 8.25
C ILE A 172 -3.70 21.23 9.74
N THR A 173 -2.71 22.06 10.04
CA THR A 173 -2.62 22.73 11.33
C THR A 173 -3.85 23.63 11.45
N ILE A 174 -4.70 23.41 12.47
CA ILE A 174 -5.77 24.35 12.80
C ILE A 174 -5.09 25.69 13.09
N LYS A 175 -5.32 26.68 12.23
CA LYS A 175 -4.92 28.07 12.47
C LYS A 175 -5.79 28.67 13.55
#